data_AF-A0A1G0DZB8-F1
#
_entry.id   AF-A0A1G0DZB8-F1
#
_cell.length_a   1.000
_cell.length_b   1.000
_cell.length_c   1.000
_cell.angle_alpha   90.00
_cell.angle_beta   90.00
_cell.angle_gamma   90.00
#
_symmetry.space_group_name_H-M   'P 1'
#
loop_
_entity.id
_entity.type
_entity.pdbx_description
1 polymer ?
#
loop_
_entity_poly.entity_id
_entity_poly.type
_entity_poly.pdbx_seq_one_letter_code
_entity_poly.pdbx_strand_id
1 'polypeptide(L)'
;MTRFYRTASMLLRSGIPLVTAFEMSAGMLHADLRPRLEAALQAIREGRAVSQTLEAQGLTTPVAVRMLAVGEHGGNMGEMMERAAAFHDEEIARWVEWFSRLFEPLLMAFIGIVIGGIVVAMYLPIFELVGEVQ
;
A
#
# COMPACT_ATOMS: atom_id res chain seq x y z
N MET A 1 3.11 6.79 3.31
CA MET A 1 3.45 7.48 2.04
C MET A 1 2.37 8.43 1.54
N THR A 2 1.09 8.04 1.46
CA THR A 2 0.01 8.94 1.02
C THR A 2 0.02 10.32 1.71
N ARG A 3 0.12 10.35 3.05
CA ARG A 3 0.14 11.60 3.82
C ARG A 3 1.31 12.51 3.43
N PHE A 4 2.49 11.95 3.20
CA PHE A 4 3.67 12.69 2.74
C PHE A 4 3.40 13.34 1.37
N TYR A 5 2.91 12.56 0.40
CA TYR A 5 2.60 13.09 -0.94
C TYR A 5 1.51 14.16 -0.91
N ARG A 6 0.46 13.97 -0.12
CA ARG A 6 -0.63 14.96 0.02
C ARG A 6 -0.13 16.26 0.66
N THR A 7 0.68 16.17 1.72
CA THR A 7 1.26 17.35 2.36
C THR A 7 2.25 18.06 1.44
N ALA A 8 3.15 17.32 0.78
CA ALA A 8 4.09 17.90 -0.18
C ALA A 8 3.36 18.55 -1.36
N SER A 9 2.32 17.91 -1.91
CA SER A 9 1.42 18.46 -2.93
C SER A 9 0.85 19.81 -2.52
N MET A 10 0.26 19.90 -1.32
CA MET A 10 -0.32 21.15 -0.81
C MET A 10 0.73 22.26 -0.71
N LEU A 11 1.90 21.98 -0.13
CA LEU A 11 2.98 22.96 0.02
C LEU A 11 3.51 23.44 -1.33
N LEU A 12 3.73 22.51 -2.27
CA LEU A 12 4.17 22.82 -3.63
C LEU A 12 3.16 23.69 -4.37
N ARG A 13 1.86 23.39 -4.26
CA ARG A 13 0.79 24.19 -4.86
C ARG A 13 0.63 25.56 -4.22
N SER A 14 1.06 25.72 -2.97
CA SER A 14 1.18 27.01 -2.29
C SER A 14 2.44 27.80 -2.69
N GLY A 15 3.25 27.30 -3.62
CA GLY A 15 4.46 27.97 -4.12
C GLY A 15 5.69 27.76 -3.25
N ILE A 16 5.65 26.83 -2.28
CA ILE A 16 6.82 26.51 -1.46
C ILE A 16 7.81 25.71 -2.31
N PRO A 17 9.11 26.04 -2.28
CA PRO A 17 10.13 25.29 -3.01
C PRO A 17 10.15 23.81 -2.64
N LEU A 18 10.43 22.94 -3.62
CA LEU A 18 10.35 21.48 -3.48
C LEU A 18 11.12 20.92 -2.28
N VAL A 19 12.39 21.31 -2.14
CA VAL A 19 13.25 20.82 -1.06
C VAL A 19 12.64 21.17 0.31
N THR A 20 12.20 22.42 0.48
CA THR A 20 11.54 22.88 1.70
C THR A 20 10.21 22.16 1.94
N ALA A 21 9.40 21.96 0.90
CA ALA A 21 8.15 21.23 1.00
C ALA A 21 8.36 19.78 1.48
N PHE A 22 9.43 19.12 1.02
CA PHE A 22 9.78 17.76 1.43
C PHE A 22 10.31 17.71 2.87
N GLU A 23 11.11 18.68 3.29
CA GLU A 23 11.56 18.81 4.69
C GLU A 23 10.39 19.02 5.64
N MET A 24 9.45 19.92 5.29
CA MET A 24 8.26 20.19 6.10
C MET A 24 7.32 18.96 6.17
N SER A 25 7.26 18.16 5.11
CA SER A 25 6.44 16.95 5.05
C SER A 25 7.13 15.69 5.56
N ALA A 26 8.44 15.74 5.87
CA ALA A 26 9.21 14.61 6.40
C ALA A 26 8.61 14.05 7.70
N GLY A 27 7.94 14.90 8.49
CA GLY A 27 7.21 14.51 9.70
C GLY A 27 6.12 13.46 9.46
N MET A 28 5.56 13.40 8.24
CA MET A 28 4.48 12.50 7.84
C MET A 28 4.99 11.12 7.42
N LEU A 29 6.30 10.95 7.28
CA LEU A 29 6.94 9.67 7.06
C LEU A 29 7.17 8.92 8.37
N HIS A 30 7.17 7.58 8.27
CA HIS A 30 7.64 6.71 9.33
C HIS A 30 9.12 7.01 9.66
N ALA A 31 9.51 6.85 10.92
CA ALA A 31 10.86 7.16 11.39
C ALA A 31 11.95 6.48 10.55
N ASP A 32 11.74 5.22 10.17
CA ASP A 32 12.70 4.41 9.39
C ASP A 32 12.93 4.93 7.96
N LEU A 33 12.01 5.74 7.43
CA LEU A 33 12.08 6.28 6.07
C LEU A 33 12.69 7.70 6.04
N ARG A 34 12.81 8.38 7.19
CA ARG A 34 13.35 9.75 7.25
C ARG A 34 14.82 9.84 6.79
N PRO A 35 15.73 8.93 7.19
CA PRO A 35 17.11 8.97 6.71
C PRO A 35 17.21 8.79 5.20
N ARG A 36 16.31 7.99 4.61
CA ARG A 36 16.23 7.79 3.17
C ARG A 36 15.74 9.05 2.46
N LEU A 37 14.79 9.77 3.06
CA LEU A 37 14.34 11.06 2.53
C LEU A 37 15.45 12.11 2.61
N GLU A 38 16.24 12.13 3.68
CA GLU A 38 17.40 13.04 3.80
C GLU A 38 18.44 12.76 2.72
N ALA A 39 18.78 11.49 2.48
CA ALA A 39 19.66 11.09 1.39
C ALA A 39 19.08 11.50 0.01
N ALA A 40 17.76 11.37 -0.16
CA ALA A 40 17.11 11.84 -1.38
C ALA A 40 17.21 13.36 -1.54
N LEU A 41 16.99 14.12 -0.47
CA LEU A 41 17.06 15.58 -0.50
C LEU A 41 18.46 16.08 -0.83
N GLN A 42 19.51 15.42 -0.33
CA GLN A 42 20.89 15.74 -0.71
C GLN A 42 21.12 15.58 -2.21
N ALA A 43 20.75 14.43 -2.77
CA ALA A 43 20.86 14.17 -4.21
C ALA A 43 20.02 15.15 -5.06
N ILE A 44 18.84 15.54 -4.61
CA ILE A 44 18.01 16.55 -5.29
C ILE A 44 18.70 17.92 -5.28
N ARG A 45 19.32 18.31 -4.15
CA ARG A 45 20.09 19.57 -4.06
C ARG A 45 21.34 19.57 -4.96
N GLU A 46 21.91 18.40 -5.22
CA GLU A 46 22.98 18.19 -6.21
C GLU A 46 22.49 18.24 -7.66
N GLY A 47 21.18 18.42 -7.88
CA GLY A 47 20.57 18.54 -9.21
C GLY A 47 20.11 17.21 -9.81
N ARG A 48 20.07 16.12 -9.02
CA ARG A 48 19.48 14.87 -9.50
C ARG A 48 17.97 14.97 -9.58
N ALA A 49 17.42 14.25 -10.56
CA ALA A 49 15.98 14.18 -10.78
C ALA A 49 15.25 13.61 -9.56
N VAL A 50 14.14 14.24 -9.17
CA VAL A 50 13.34 13.86 -8.00
C VAL A 50 12.77 12.47 -8.17
N SER A 51 12.27 12.19 -9.37
CA SER A 51 11.71 10.89 -9.77
C SER A 51 12.70 9.75 -9.52
N GLN A 52 13.93 9.89 -10.04
CA GLN A 52 14.99 8.90 -9.89
C GLN A 52 15.48 8.80 -8.45
N THR A 53 15.57 9.93 -7.75
CA THR A 53 16.14 9.96 -6.40
C THR A 53 15.21 9.32 -5.38
N LEU A 54 13.90 9.58 -5.48
CA LEU A 54 12.91 8.92 -4.64
C LEU A 54 12.79 7.42 -4.97
N GLU A 55 12.94 7.03 -6.23
CA GLU A 55 12.96 5.63 -6.65
C GLU A 55 14.16 4.89 -6.06
N ALA A 56 15.36 5.45 -6.18
CA ALA A 56 16.60 4.87 -5.65
C ALA A 56 16.56 4.66 -4.13
N GLN A 57 15.81 5.49 -3.41
CA GLN A 57 15.62 5.39 -1.96
C GLN A 57 14.41 4.54 -1.55
N GLY A 58 13.66 3.99 -2.52
CA GLY A 58 12.47 3.18 -2.26
C GLY A 58 11.34 3.98 -1.59
N LEU A 59 11.25 5.29 -1.87
CA LEU A 59 10.28 6.21 -1.28
C LEU A 59 9.03 6.41 -2.18
N THR A 60 8.90 5.61 -3.23
CA THR A 60 7.88 5.75 -4.26
C THR A 60 7.58 4.41 -4.94
N THR A 61 6.46 4.32 -5.65
CA THR A 61 6.08 3.14 -6.44
C THR A 61 6.40 3.33 -7.92
N PRO A 62 6.52 2.25 -8.72
CA PRO A 62 6.81 2.37 -10.15
C PRO A 62 5.84 3.28 -10.93
N VAL A 63 4.58 3.34 -10.48
CA VAL A 63 3.57 4.23 -11.08
C VAL A 63 3.79 5.67 -10.65
N ALA A 64 4.05 5.91 -9.35
CA ALA A 64 4.33 7.24 -8.84
C ALA A 64 5.63 7.83 -9.42
N VAL A 65 6.68 7.03 -9.67
CA VAL A 65 7.91 7.48 -10.36
C VAL A 65 7.59 8.16 -11.70
N ARG A 66 6.72 7.54 -12.50
CA ARG A 66 6.34 8.09 -13.81
C ARG A 66 5.57 9.40 -13.68
N MET A 67 4.67 9.50 -12.70
CA MET A 67 3.95 10.74 -12.43
C MET A 67 4.91 11.86 -11.99
N LEU A 68 5.85 11.54 -11.09
CA LEU A 68 6.87 12.48 -10.63
C LEU A 68 7.76 12.97 -11.79
N ALA A 69 8.18 12.07 -12.69
CA ALA A 69 8.96 12.44 -13.88
C ALA A 69 8.20 13.39 -14.81
N VAL A 70 6.90 13.14 -15.04
CA VAL A 70 6.04 14.05 -15.81
C VAL A 70 5.89 15.40 -15.10
N GLY A 71 5.71 15.41 -13.78
CA GLY A 71 5.58 16.62 -12.98
C GLY A 71 6.85 17.46 -12.96
N GLU A 72 8.00 16.80 -12.93
CA GLU A 72 9.33 17.41 -12.95
C GLU A 72 9.61 18.10 -14.30
N HIS A 73 9.32 17.44 -15.43
CA HIS A 73 9.47 18.05 -16.75
C HIS A 73 8.41 19.11 -17.07
N GLY A 74 7.18 18.93 -16.59
CA GLY A 74 6.05 19.83 -16.85
C GLY A 74 5.93 20.99 -15.85
N GLY A 75 6.81 21.08 -14.85
CA GLY A 75 6.75 22.10 -13.80
C GLY A 75 5.51 22.01 -12.90
N ASN A 76 4.83 20.87 -12.88
CA ASN A 76 3.57 20.66 -12.16
C ASN A 76 3.68 19.53 -11.13
N MET A 77 4.74 19.60 -10.33
CA MET A 77 5.07 18.57 -9.34
C MET A 77 3.99 18.41 -8.27
N GLY A 78 3.35 19.51 -7.85
CA GLY A 78 2.29 19.48 -6.85
C GLY A 78 1.09 18.64 -7.29
N GLU A 79 0.60 18.83 -8.52
CA GLU A 79 -0.52 18.04 -9.04
C GLU A 79 -0.14 16.56 -9.21
N MET A 80 1.07 16.28 -9.72
CA MET A 80 1.51 14.89 -9.89
C MET A 80 1.71 14.16 -8.56
N MET A 81 2.12 14.87 -7.51
CA MET A 81 2.17 14.30 -6.16
C MET A 81 0.77 13.98 -5.60
N GLU A 82 -0.24 14.82 -5.88
CA GLU A 82 -1.63 14.52 -5.50
C GLU A 82 -2.12 13.26 -6.21
N ARG A 83 -1.85 13.13 -7.52
CA ARG A 83 -2.20 11.93 -8.29
C ARG A 83 -1.47 10.69 -7.78
N ALA A 84 -0.19 10.82 -7.40
CA ALA A 84 0.55 9.72 -6.77
C ALA A 84 -0.04 9.31 -5.42
N ALA A 85 -0.51 10.27 -4.61
CA ALA A 85 -1.22 9.99 -3.37
C ALA A 85 -2.53 9.22 -3.61
N ALA A 86 -3.35 9.69 -4.56
CA ALA A 86 -4.61 9.06 -4.92
C ALA A 86 -4.41 7.62 -5.43
N PHE A 87 -3.40 7.40 -6.28
CA PHE A 87 -3.08 6.06 -6.77
C PHE A 87 -2.71 5.09 -5.64
N HIS A 88 -1.95 5.56 -4.65
CA HIS A 88 -1.61 4.76 -3.48
C HIS A 88 -2.84 4.38 -2.65
N ASP A 89 -3.77 5.31 -2.47
CA ASP A 89 -5.02 5.04 -1.74
C ASP A 89 -5.91 4.04 -2.51
N GLU A 90 -6.00 4.15 -3.84
CA GLU A 90 -6.75 3.21 -4.69
C GLU A 90 -6.13 1.81 -4.71
N GLU A 91 -4.80 1.70 -4.66
CA GLU A 91 -4.11 0.42 -4.57
C GLU A 91 -4.44 -0.28 -3.24
N ILE A 92 -4.37 0.44 -2.12
CA ILE A 92 -4.74 -0.08 -0.79
C ILE A 92 -6.21 -0.50 -0.75
N ALA A 93 -7.12 0.31 -1.29
CA ALA A 93 -8.55 -0.01 -1.33
C ALA A 93 -8.84 -1.31 -2.10
N ARG A 94 -8.19 -1.50 -3.25
CA ARG A 94 -8.32 -2.74 -4.05
C ARG A 94 -7.80 -3.97 -3.32
N TRP A 95 -6.68 -3.85 -2.60
CA TRP A 95 -6.15 -4.93 -1.78
C TRP A 95 -7.13 -5.35 -0.68
N VAL A 96 -7.73 -4.38 0.01
CA VAL A 96 -8.72 -4.63 1.08
C VAL A 96 -9.98 -5.29 0.52
N GLU A 97 -10.46 -4.83 -0.64
CA GLU A 97 -11.64 -5.41 -1.28
C GLU A 97 -11.38 -6.85 -1.73
N TRP A 98 -10.24 -7.13 -2.35
CA TRP A 98 -9.86 -8.48 -2.76
C TRP A 98 -9.72 -9.43 -1.57
N PHE A 99 -9.09 -8.97 -0.48
CA PHE A 99 -8.99 -9.74 0.75
C PHE A 99 -10.37 -10.09 1.32
N SER A 100 -11.28 -9.12 1.40
CA SER A 100 -12.65 -9.33 1.87
C SER A 100 -13.39 -10.37 1.02
N ARG A 101 -13.27 -10.28 -0.31
CA ARG A 101 -13.90 -11.22 -1.26
C ARG A 101 -13.38 -12.66 -1.14
N LEU A 102 -12.12 -12.86 -0.75
CA LEU A 102 -11.54 -14.18 -0.55
C LEU A 102 -11.86 -14.75 0.85
N PHE A 103 -12.01 -13.87 1.83
CA PHE A 103 -12.28 -14.26 3.20
C PHE A 103 -13.65 -14.94 3.37
N GLU A 104 -14.67 -14.43 2.68
CA GLU A 104 -16.02 -15.02 2.69
C GLU A 104 -16.07 -16.50 2.25
N PRO A 105 -15.55 -16.91 1.08
CA PRO A 105 -15.54 -18.31 0.68
C PRO A 105 -14.67 -19.19 1.59
N LEU A 106 -13.59 -18.67 2.17
CA LEU A 106 -12.77 -19.40 3.14
C LEU A 106 -13.55 -19.72 4.43
N LEU A 107 -14.31 -18.75 4.95
CA LEU A 107 -15.20 -18.98 6.09
C LEU A 107 -16.27 -20.02 5.76
N MET A 108 -16.88 -19.93 4.58
CA MET A 108 -17.90 -20.90 4.15
C MET A 108 -17.32 -22.32 4.03
N ALA A 109 -16.11 -22.45 3.46
CA ALA A 109 -15.41 -23.74 3.37
C ALA A 109 -15.07 -24.29 4.76
N PHE A 110 -14.59 -23.43 5.68
CA PHE A 110 -14.29 -23.83 7.05
C PHE A 110 -15.52 -24.32 7.80
N ILE A 111 -16.65 -23.61 7.70
CA ILE A 111 -17.94 -24.01 8.28
C ILE A 111 -18.38 -25.36 7.70
N GLY A 112 -18.24 -25.54 6.37
CA GLY A 112 -18.54 -26.80 5.70
C GLY A 112 -17.72 -27.97 6.24
N ILE A 113 -16.42 -27.79 6.46
CA ILE A 113 -15.53 -28.81 7.04
C ILE A 113 -15.95 -29.14 8.47
N VAL A 114 -16.24 -28.13 9.30
CA VAL A 114 -16.65 -28.33 10.70
C VAL A 114 -17.97 -29.12 10.75
N ILE A 115 -18.97 -28.72 9.97
CA ILE A 115 -20.26 -29.42 9.91
C ILE A 115 -20.08 -30.83 9.35
N GLY A 116 -19.32 -31.00 8.28
CA GLY A 116 -19.02 -32.32 7.70
C GLY A 116 -18.33 -33.24 8.70
N GLY A 117 -17.37 -32.74 9.46
CA GLY A 117 -16.69 -33.48 10.53
C GLY A 117 -17.65 -33.91 11.64
N ILE A 118 -18.57 -33.04 12.06
CA ILE A 118 -19.60 -33.37 13.06
C ILE A 118 -20.51 -34.50 12.54
N VAL A 119 -20.96 -34.43 11.29
CA VAL A 119 -21.80 -35.46 10.69
C VAL A 119 -21.06 -36.81 10.66
N VAL A 120 -19.82 -36.84 10.16
CA VAL A 120 -19.02 -38.08 10.13
C VAL A 120 -18.86 -38.65 11.54
N ALA A 121 -18.52 -37.83 12.53
CA ALA A 121 -18.36 -38.27 13.92
C ALA A 121 -19.67 -38.81 14.54
N MET A 122 -20.82 -38.31 14.13
CA MET A 122 -22.13 -38.82 14.58
C MET A 122 -22.52 -40.15 13.92
N TYR A 123 -22.19 -40.37 12.65
CA TYR A 123 -22.60 -41.57 11.91
C TYR A 123 -21.64 -42.76 12.10
N LEU A 124 -20.35 -42.52 12.28
CA LEU A 124 -19.33 -43.56 12.48
C LEU A 124 -19.69 -44.57 13.60
N PRO A 125 -20.11 -44.16 14.82
CA PRO A 125 -20.47 -45.12 15.87
C PRO A 125 -21.71 -45.96 15.52
N ILE A 126 -22.63 -45.44 14.71
CA ILE A 126 -23.80 -46.21 14.24
C ILE A 126 -23.34 -47.34 13.31
N PHE A 127 -22.38 -47.08 12.43
CA PHE A 127 -21.81 -48.12 11.56
C PHE A 127 -21.08 -49.21 12.35
N GLU A 128 -20.34 -48.84 13.39
CA GLU A 128 -19.68 -49.80 14.28
C GLU A 128 -20.69 -50.68 15.01
N LEU A 129 -21.77 -50.09 15.55
CA LEU A 129 -22.87 -50.82 16.19
C LEU A 129 -23.59 -51.80 15.26
N VAL A 130 -23.74 -51.48 13.97
CA VAL A 130 -24.38 -52.38 13.00
C VAL A 130 -23.44 -53.51 12.58
N GLY A 131 -22.12 -53.27 12.53
CA GLY A 131 -21.12 -54.28 12.19
C GLY A 131 -20.92 -55.34 13.28
N GLU A 132 -21.19 -55.01 14.54
CA GLU A 132 -21.05 -55.92 15.69
C GLU A 132 -22.25 -56.89 15.86
N VAL A 133 -23.33 -56.69 15.09
CA VAL A 133 -24.59 -57.47 15.17
C VAL A 133 -24.66 -58.62 14.14
N GLN A 134 -23.55 -58.93 13.46
CA GLN A 134 -23.38 -60.14 12.62
C GLN A 134 -22.35 -61.09 13.20
#